data_AF-A0A4D4L8N1-F1
#
_entry.id   AF-A0A4D4L8N1-F1
#
_cell.length_a   1.000
_cell.length_b   1.000
_cell.length_c   1.000
_cell.angle_alpha   90.00
_cell.angle_beta   90.00
_cell.angle_gamma   90.00
#
_symmetry.space_group_name_H-M   'P 1'
#
loop_
_entity.id
_entity.type
_entity.pdbx_description
1 polymer ?
#
loop_
_entity_poly.entity_id
_entity_poly.type
_entity_poly.pdbx_seq_one_letter_code
_entity_poly.pdbx_strand_id
1 'polypeptide(L)'
;MVPVDVHGIAVGCSAHIGRYGYVASAPYTAPGARTPLVISWLDADQLAAVDATEYPNYRRVLLPGSQYPMVMPSGERLGGAYLYVGERGVLMSPDGTERPLPGGGDQSALLTRLLAGSPRLRALLGPDPRAWVTRAGADPAVRTTGTRIFQEEGWALPQPDLLRCPEDGQHGGPGGPGGPKSYDALSSPE
;
A
#
# COMPACT_ATOMS: atom_id res chain seq x y z
N MET A 1 -0.40 -17.97 2.63
CA MET A 1 -0.69 -16.99 1.56
C MET A 1 -1.80 -17.54 0.70
N VAL A 2 -2.88 -16.79 0.49
CA VAL A 2 -4.04 -17.20 -0.32
C VAL A 2 -4.36 -16.12 -1.36
N PRO A 3 -4.58 -16.47 -2.63
CA PRO A 3 -5.03 -15.49 -3.63
C PRO A 3 -6.48 -15.09 -3.36
N VAL A 4 -6.76 -13.79 -3.37
CA VAL A 4 -8.06 -13.18 -3.08
C VAL A 4 -8.35 -12.16 -4.16
N ASP A 5 -9.54 -12.21 -4.74
CA ASP A 5 -9.97 -11.20 -5.71
C ASP A 5 -10.38 -9.93 -4.96
N VAL A 6 -9.60 -8.86 -5.10
CA VAL A 6 -9.81 -7.59 -4.41
C VAL A 6 -10.33 -6.55 -5.39
N HIS A 7 -11.49 -5.98 -5.07
CA HIS A 7 -12.15 -4.98 -5.89
C HIS A 7 -11.70 -3.56 -5.53
N GLY A 8 -11.69 -2.66 -6.51
CA GLY A 8 -11.40 -1.25 -6.27
C GLY A 8 -9.92 -0.92 -6.08
N ILE A 9 -9.04 -1.92 -6.12
CA ILE A 9 -7.59 -1.79 -5.97
C ILE A 9 -6.90 -2.37 -7.20
N ALA A 10 -5.89 -1.68 -7.69
CA ALA A 10 -4.97 -2.16 -8.71
C ALA A 10 -3.52 -2.02 -8.23
N VAL A 11 -2.57 -2.59 -8.98
CA VAL A 11 -1.15 -2.62 -8.61
C VAL A 11 -0.31 -1.87 -9.65
N GLY A 12 0.36 -0.82 -9.20
CA GLY A 12 1.28 -0.02 -10.00
C GLY A 12 2.72 -0.12 -9.50
N CYS A 13 3.60 0.72 -10.04
CA CYS A 13 4.94 0.93 -9.52
C CYS A 13 4.94 2.06 -8.47
N SER A 14 5.64 1.91 -7.37
CA SER A 14 5.74 2.95 -6.34
C SER A 14 6.49 4.18 -6.85
N ALA A 15 6.05 5.39 -6.48
CA ALA A 15 6.75 6.62 -6.80
C ALA A 15 7.93 6.91 -5.84
N HIS A 16 8.73 5.89 -5.57
CA HIS A 16 9.97 5.99 -4.79
C HIS A 16 11.00 4.95 -5.22
N ILE A 17 12.27 5.25 -4.98
CA ILE A 17 13.38 4.33 -5.23
C ILE A 17 13.68 3.57 -3.93
N GLY A 18 13.49 2.25 -3.96
CA GLY A 18 13.72 1.37 -2.82
C GLY A 18 15.20 1.29 -2.43
N ARG A 19 15.47 0.75 -1.23
CA ARG A 19 16.82 0.70 -0.62
C ARG A 19 17.89 0.13 -1.55
N TYR A 20 17.56 -0.91 -2.32
CA TYR A 20 18.48 -1.58 -3.25
C TYR A 20 18.34 -1.09 -4.70
N GLY A 21 17.74 0.09 -4.92
CA GLY A 21 17.61 0.71 -6.24
C GLY A 21 16.46 0.19 -7.11
N TYR A 22 15.70 -0.79 -6.64
CA TYR A 22 14.47 -1.25 -7.31
C TYR A 22 13.32 -0.26 -7.14
N VAL A 23 12.30 -0.39 -7.98
CA VAL A 23 11.02 0.31 -7.82
C VAL A 23 9.96 -0.73 -7.49
N ALA A 24 9.44 -0.68 -6.27
CA ALA A 24 8.51 -1.68 -5.74
C ALA A 24 7.15 -1.63 -6.46
N SER A 25 6.41 -2.73 -6.40
CA SER A 25 4.97 -2.68 -6.65
C SER A 25 4.28 -1.92 -5.51
N ALA A 26 3.23 -1.15 -5.82
CA ALA A 26 2.44 -0.44 -4.84
C ALA A 26 0.96 -0.44 -5.23
N PRO A 27 0.04 -0.59 -4.27
CA PRO A 27 -1.38 -0.53 -4.54
C PRO A 27 -1.84 0.90 -4.83
N TYR A 28 -2.88 1.03 -5.66
CA TYR A 28 -3.58 2.29 -5.88
C TYR A 28 -5.08 2.06 -6.06
N THR A 29 -5.87 3.09 -5.79
CA THR A 29 -7.32 3.03 -5.97
C THR A 29 -7.69 3.01 -7.45
N ALA A 30 -8.50 2.05 -7.84
CA ALA A 30 -9.03 1.90 -9.19
C ALA A 30 -10.43 1.30 -9.10
N PRO A 31 -11.51 2.13 -9.04
CA PRO A 31 -12.86 1.66 -8.69
C PRO A 31 -13.40 0.50 -9.54
N GLY A 32 -13.01 0.42 -10.82
CA GLY A 32 -13.41 -0.66 -11.72
C GLY A 32 -12.49 -1.88 -11.73
N ALA A 33 -11.39 -1.87 -10.98
CA ALA A 33 -10.43 -2.96 -10.97
C ALA A 33 -10.92 -4.14 -10.13
N ARG A 34 -10.57 -5.34 -10.59
CA ARG A 34 -10.61 -6.60 -9.85
C ARG A 34 -9.23 -7.22 -9.98
N THR A 35 -8.51 -7.27 -8.87
CA THR A 35 -7.11 -7.63 -8.88
C THR A 35 -6.90 -8.81 -7.94
N PRO A 36 -6.36 -9.95 -8.45
CA PRO A 36 -5.95 -11.02 -7.58
C PRO A 36 -4.73 -10.57 -6.77
N LEU A 37 -4.93 -10.41 -5.46
CA LEU A 37 -3.89 -10.10 -4.49
C LEU A 37 -3.71 -11.28 -3.54
N VAL A 38 -2.59 -11.30 -2.81
CA VAL A 38 -2.32 -12.37 -1.84
C VAL A 38 -2.53 -11.85 -0.43
N ILE A 39 -3.33 -12.56 0.35
CA ILE A 39 -3.53 -12.29 1.78
C ILE A 39 -2.72 -13.29 2.61
N SER A 40 -2.13 -12.77 3.68
CA SER A 40 -1.42 -13.54 4.72
C SER A 40 -2.06 -13.27 6.08
N TRP A 41 -2.22 -14.32 6.87
CA TRP A 41 -2.67 -14.23 8.26
C TRP A 41 -1.44 -14.13 9.14
N LEU A 42 -1.08 -12.89 9.43
CA LEU A 42 0.06 -12.57 10.29
C LEU A 42 -0.46 -12.28 11.70
N ASP A 43 0.26 -12.78 12.70
CA ASP A 43 0.05 -12.35 14.08
C ASP A 43 0.61 -10.93 14.32
N ALA A 44 0.42 -10.40 15.53
CA ALA A 44 0.82 -9.04 15.88
C ALA A 44 2.34 -8.82 15.79
N ASP A 45 3.15 -9.81 16.16
CA ASP A 45 4.61 -9.70 16.15
C ASP A 45 5.14 -9.75 14.71
N GLN A 46 4.56 -10.61 13.87
CA GLN A 46 4.86 -10.68 12.44
C GLN A 46 4.45 -9.38 11.72
N LEU A 47 3.30 -8.82 12.09
CA LEU A 47 2.84 -7.53 11.56
C LEU A 47 3.79 -6.39 11.95
N ALA A 48 4.24 -6.33 13.19
CA ALA A 48 5.22 -5.35 13.64
C ALA A 48 6.58 -5.51 12.92
N ALA A 49 6.99 -6.75 12.64
CA ALA A 49 8.19 -7.01 11.85
C ALA A 49 8.06 -6.49 10.41
N VAL A 50 6.89 -6.63 9.78
CA VAL A 50 6.63 -6.04 8.46
C VAL A 50 6.63 -4.52 8.54
N ASP A 51 5.93 -3.92 9.51
CA ASP A 51 5.89 -2.46 9.71
C ASP A 51 7.31 -1.86 9.80
N ALA A 52 8.22 -2.53 10.51
CA ALA A 52 9.61 -2.09 10.66
C ALA A 52 10.40 -2.07 9.34
N THR A 53 10.01 -2.89 8.36
CA THR A 53 10.63 -2.91 7.03
C THR A 53 10.00 -1.90 6.06
N GLU A 54 8.75 -1.53 6.28
CA GLU A 54 7.92 -0.71 5.39
C GLU A 54 8.04 0.79 5.72
N TYR A 55 8.22 1.13 7.00
CA TYR A 55 8.42 2.52 7.44
C TYR A 55 9.76 3.10 6.93
N PRO A 56 9.81 4.37 6.49
CA PRO A 56 8.74 5.37 6.40
C PRO A 56 8.08 5.45 5.01
N ASN A 57 8.31 4.47 4.12
CA ASN A 57 7.90 4.59 2.72
C ASN A 57 6.47 4.12 2.48
N TYR A 58 5.97 3.24 3.36
CA TYR A 58 4.63 2.72 3.33
C TYR A 58 3.98 2.82 4.71
N ARG A 59 2.66 2.98 4.70
CA ARG A 59 1.81 2.95 5.90
C ARG A 59 0.84 1.79 5.82
N ARG A 60 0.69 1.07 6.93
CA ARG A 60 -0.34 0.04 7.06
C ARG A 60 -1.69 0.72 7.28
N VAL A 61 -2.65 0.44 6.39
CA VAL A 61 -4.03 0.92 6.48
C VAL A 61 -4.97 -0.27 6.52
N LEU A 62 -6.07 -0.17 7.26
CA LEU A 62 -7.12 -1.18 7.18
C LEU A 62 -8.03 -0.86 6.00
N LEU A 63 -8.16 -1.80 5.07
CA LEU A 63 -9.05 -1.70 3.94
C LEU A 63 -10.39 -2.38 4.28
N PRO A 64 -11.52 -1.65 4.40
CA PRO A 64 -12.79 -2.23 4.79
C PRO A 64 -13.41 -3.02 3.63
N GLY A 65 -13.80 -4.27 3.90
CA GLY A 65 -14.41 -5.17 2.92
C GLY A 65 -15.76 -4.69 2.38
N SER A 66 -16.44 -3.80 3.11
CA SER A 66 -17.69 -3.15 2.67
C SER A 66 -17.48 -2.17 1.51
N GLN A 67 -16.32 -1.50 1.47
CA GLN A 67 -15.96 -0.56 0.40
C GLN A 67 -15.11 -1.24 -0.68
N TYR A 68 -14.27 -2.18 -0.27
CA TYR A 68 -13.37 -2.93 -1.14
C TYR A 68 -13.65 -4.43 -1.01
N PRO A 69 -14.65 -4.97 -1.74
CA PRO A 69 -14.96 -6.38 -1.68
C PRO A 69 -13.73 -7.27 -1.89
N MET A 70 -13.56 -8.26 -1.02
CA MET A 70 -12.45 -9.22 -1.03
C MET A 70 -13.05 -10.62 -1.05
N VAL A 71 -12.90 -11.33 -2.18
CA VAL A 71 -13.54 -12.63 -2.39
C VAL A 71 -12.47 -13.72 -2.38
N MET A 72 -12.56 -14.61 -1.40
CA MET A 72 -11.71 -15.79 -1.25
C MET A 72 -12.00 -16.80 -2.36
N PRO A 73 -11.08 -17.76 -2.64
CA PRO A 73 -11.34 -18.84 -3.61
C PRO A 73 -12.55 -19.71 -3.25
N SER A 74 -12.89 -19.79 -1.96
CA SER A 74 -14.10 -20.47 -1.47
C SER A 74 -15.40 -19.72 -1.77
N GLY A 75 -15.34 -18.47 -2.21
CA GLY A 75 -16.48 -17.56 -2.35
C GLY A 75 -16.81 -16.76 -1.07
N GLU A 76 -16.14 -17.05 0.04
CA GLU A 76 -16.26 -16.27 1.28
C GLU A 76 -15.79 -14.83 1.08
N ARG A 77 -16.47 -13.89 1.73
CA ARG A 77 -16.11 -12.47 1.72
C ARG A 77 -15.43 -12.06 3.01
N LEU A 78 -14.26 -11.44 2.92
CA LEU A 78 -13.57 -10.91 4.09
C LEU A 78 -14.17 -9.57 4.53
N GLY A 79 -14.22 -9.34 5.84
CA GLY A 79 -14.67 -8.07 6.42
C GLY A 79 -13.68 -6.91 6.24
N GLY A 80 -12.40 -7.23 5.98
CA GLY A 80 -11.35 -6.27 5.69
C GLY A 80 -9.97 -6.93 5.73
N ALA A 81 -8.95 -6.19 5.31
CA ALA A 81 -7.55 -6.63 5.36
C ALA A 81 -6.62 -5.42 5.47
N TYR A 82 -5.46 -5.62 6.09
CA TYR A 82 -4.42 -4.59 6.09
C TYR A 82 -3.74 -4.51 4.71
N LEU A 83 -3.46 -3.28 4.29
CA LEU A 83 -2.75 -2.96 3.05
C LEU A 83 -1.61 -1.98 3.35
N TYR A 84 -0.44 -2.20 2.76
CA TYR A 84 0.68 -1.25 2.85
C TYR A 84 0.63 -0.28 1.69
N VAL A 85 0.31 0.98 1.98
CA VAL A 85 0.08 2.03 0.98
C VAL A 85 1.30 2.94 0.93
N GLY A 86 1.81 3.17 -0.28
CA GLY A 86 3.01 3.99 -0.47
C GLY A 86 2.72 5.47 -0.19
N GLU A 87 3.49 6.08 0.71
CA GLU A 87 3.37 7.49 1.10
C GLU A 87 3.58 8.46 -0.08
N ARG A 88 4.30 8.01 -1.11
CA ARG A 88 4.61 8.80 -2.31
C ARG A 88 3.68 8.53 -3.49
N GLY A 89 2.74 7.60 -3.33
CA GLY A 89 1.84 7.17 -4.39
C GLY A 89 2.48 6.23 -5.41
N VAL A 90 1.89 6.19 -6.60
CA VAL A 90 2.34 5.34 -7.72
C VAL A 90 2.86 6.16 -8.90
N LEU A 91 3.74 5.59 -9.70
CA LEU A 91 4.26 6.21 -10.90
C LEU A 91 3.21 6.17 -12.01
N MET A 92 2.95 7.33 -12.59
CA MET A 92 2.31 7.52 -13.88
C MET A 92 3.31 7.25 -15.00
N SER A 93 2.76 6.94 -16.17
CA SER A 93 3.60 6.73 -17.32
C SER A 93 4.24 8.05 -17.82
N PRO A 94 5.56 8.07 -18.11
CA PRO A 94 6.24 9.27 -18.61
C PRO A 94 5.71 9.80 -19.95
N ASP A 95 5.07 8.93 -20.75
CA ASP A 95 4.47 9.26 -22.05
C ASP A 95 3.05 9.86 -21.93
N GLY A 96 2.58 10.10 -20.71
CA GLY A 96 1.32 10.81 -20.45
C GLY A 96 0.06 9.96 -20.56
N THR A 97 0.16 8.62 -20.51
CA THR A 97 -1.06 7.81 -20.38
C THR A 97 -1.79 8.10 -19.06
N GLU A 98 -3.12 8.09 -19.07
CA GLU A 98 -3.96 8.32 -17.88
C GLU A 98 -3.89 7.21 -16.81
N ARG A 99 -3.04 6.20 -16.99
CA ARG A 99 -2.93 5.06 -16.07
C ARG A 99 -1.54 4.99 -15.42
N PRO A 100 -1.46 4.57 -14.15
CA PRO A 100 -0.20 4.22 -13.51
C PRO A 100 0.57 3.13 -14.28
N LEU A 101 1.89 3.18 -14.18
CA LEU A 101 2.78 2.12 -14.67
C LEU A 101 2.44 0.81 -13.96
N PRO A 102 2.29 -0.32 -14.70
CA PRO A 102 1.89 -1.58 -14.11
C PRO A 102 2.98 -2.15 -13.20
N GLY A 103 2.59 -2.61 -12.01
CA GLY A 103 3.51 -3.27 -11.08
C GLY A 103 3.73 -4.76 -11.40
N GLY A 104 4.77 -5.35 -10.79
CA GLY A 104 5.04 -6.81 -10.87
C GLY A 104 5.71 -7.32 -12.15
N GLY A 105 6.16 -6.42 -13.04
CA GLY A 105 6.86 -6.76 -14.29
C GLY A 105 8.40 -6.79 -14.18
N ASP A 106 9.06 -6.82 -15.35
CA ASP A 106 10.53 -6.77 -15.47
C ASP A 106 11.09 -5.42 -14.99
N GLN A 107 11.90 -5.46 -13.93
CA GLN A 107 12.54 -4.27 -13.35
C GLN A 107 13.50 -3.59 -14.32
N SER A 108 14.28 -4.33 -15.11
CA SER A 108 15.21 -3.74 -16.09
C SER A 108 14.44 -2.97 -17.17
N ALA A 109 13.32 -3.53 -17.65
CA ALA A 109 12.45 -2.86 -18.60
C ALA A 109 11.82 -1.58 -18.01
N LEU A 110 11.33 -1.64 -16.77
CA LEU A 110 10.80 -0.47 -16.05
C LEU A 110 11.85 0.63 -15.92
N LEU A 111 13.05 0.30 -15.42
CA LEU A 111 14.12 1.28 -15.22
C LEU A 111 14.59 1.88 -16.54
N THR A 112 14.66 1.09 -17.61
CA THR A 112 14.97 1.57 -18.97
C THR A 112 13.95 2.62 -19.41
N ARG A 113 12.65 2.37 -19.17
CA ARG A 113 11.57 3.32 -19.52
C ARG A 113 11.69 4.63 -18.72
N LEU A 114 11.94 4.55 -17.41
CA LEU A 114 12.11 5.74 -16.57
C LEU A 114 13.33 6.57 -16.98
N LEU A 115 14.44 5.90 -17.29
CA LEU A 115 15.66 6.54 -17.80
C LEU A 115 15.45 7.17 -19.18
N ALA A 116 14.62 6.59 -20.04
CA ALA A 116 14.25 7.18 -21.33
C ALA A 116 13.42 8.45 -21.14
N GLY A 117 12.49 8.44 -20.17
CA GLY A 117 11.57 9.54 -19.89
C GLY A 117 12.19 10.76 -19.21
N SER A 118 13.34 10.61 -18.51
CA SER A 118 13.95 11.72 -17.76
C SER A 118 15.46 11.83 -17.99
N PRO A 119 15.93 12.90 -18.67
CA PRO A 119 17.35 13.24 -18.72
C PRO A 119 17.95 13.48 -17.33
N ARG A 120 17.16 14.00 -16.38
CA ARG A 120 17.61 14.27 -15.01
C ARG A 120 17.89 12.97 -14.25
N LEU A 121 16.99 11.98 -14.36
CA LEU A 121 17.23 10.65 -13.81
C LEU A 121 18.46 10.00 -14.45
N ARG A 122 18.62 10.11 -15.78
CA ARG A 122 19.78 9.54 -16.48
C ARG A 122 21.11 10.15 -16.04
N ALA A 123 21.16 11.46 -15.85
CA ALA A 123 22.35 12.14 -15.36
C ALA A 123 22.71 11.70 -13.93
N LEU A 124 21.70 11.56 -13.06
CA LEU A 124 21.87 11.19 -11.65
C LEU A 124 22.22 9.71 -11.47
N LEU A 125 21.42 8.82 -12.07
CA LEU A 125 21.43 7.37 -11.82
C LEU A 125 22.25 6.60 -12.85
N GLY A 126 22.61 7.23 -13.97
CA GLY A 126 23.40 6.63 -15.03
C GLY A 126 22.56 6.24 -16.25
N PRO A 127 23.22 5.72 -17.31
CA PRO A 127 22.59 5.55 -18.61
C PRO A 127 21.69 4.32 -18.72
N ASP A 128 21.84 3.34 -17.84
CA ASP A 128 21.19 2.03 -17.94
C ASP A 128 20.73 1.48 -16.56
N PRO A 129 19.89 0.43 -16.55
CA PRO A 129 19.37 -0.15 -15.31
C PRO A 129 20.44 -0.63 -14.32
N ARG A 130 21.58 -1.13 -14.81
CA ARG A 130 22.66 -1.62 -13.93
C ARG A 130 23.33 -0.45 -13.22
N ALA A 131 23.62 0.63 -13.95
CA ALA A 131 24.15 1.86 -13.38
C ALA A 131 23.16 2.45 -12.35
N TRP A 132 21.87 2.47 -12.69
CA TRP A 132 20.81 2.90 -11.78
C TRP A 132 20.85 2.13 -10.46
N VAL A 133 20.78 0.80 -10.51
CA VAL A 133 20.73 -0.06 -9.33
C VAL A 133 22.01 0.08 -8.50
N THR A 134 23.17 0.14 -9.17
CA THR A 134 24.47 0.29 -8.50
C THR A 134 24.56 1.61 -7.74
N ARG A 135 24.22 2.74 -8.39
CA ARG A 135 24.27 4.07 -7.77
C ARG A 135 23.22 4.23 -6.68
N ALA A 136 21.98 3.88 -6.98
CA ALA A 136 20.88 3.97 -6.02
C ALA A 136 21.09 3.06 -4.81
N GLY A 137 21.64 1.85 -4.99
CA GLY A 137 21.96 0.94 -3.90
C GLY A 137 23.07 1.46 -2.98
N ALA A 138 24.06 2.16 -3.55
CA ALA A 138 25.21 2.67 -2.81
C ALA A 138 24.93 3.95 -2.02
N ASP A 139 24.07 4.85 -2.52
CA ASP A 139 23.93 6.20 -1.97
C ASP A 139 22.46 6.57 -1.64
N PRO A 140 22.10 6.72 -0.34
CA PRO A 140 20.79 7.20 0.07
C PRO A 140 20.40 8.58 -0.47
N ALA A 141 21.35 9.51 -0.61
CA ALA A 141 21.08 10.85 -1.12
C ALA A 141 20.69 10.81 -2.61
N VAL A 142 21.31 9.90 -3.38
CA VAL A 142 20.93 9.63 -4.77
C VAL A 142 19.50 9.10 -4.85
N ARG A 143 19.10 8.17 -3.97
CA ARG A 143 17.71 7.67 -3.92
C ARG A 143 16.71 8.75 -3.57
N THR A 144 17.01 9.57 -2.57
CA THR A 144 16.15 10.70 -2.15
C THR A 144 15.99 11.69 -3.29
N THR A 145 17.08 12.03 -3.97
CA THR A 145 17.05 12.95 -5.12
C THR A 145 16.29 12.37 -6.30
N GLY A 146 16.53 11.10 -6.66
CA GLY A 146 15.81 10.42 -7.74
C GLY A 146 14.32 10.30 -7.46
N THR A 147 13.95 9.97 -6.22
CA THR A 147 12.56 9.94 -5.76
C THR A 147 11.89 11.31 -5.87
N ARG A 148 12.61 12.39 -5.51
CA ARG A 148 12.11 13.75 -5.66
C ARG A 148 11.90 14.13 -7.14
N ILE A 149 12.76 13.67 -8.04
CA ILE A 149 12.61 13.92 -9.48
C ILE A 149 11.27 13.37 -9.99
N PHE A 150 10.81 12.20 -9.54
CA PHE A 150 9.48 11.70 -9.92
C PHE A 150 8.35 12.68 -9.58
N GLN A 151 8.42 13.34 -8.43
CA GLN A 151 7.43 14.33 -8.00
C GLN A 151 7.53 15.62 -8.82
N GLU A 152 8.76 16.13 -9.00
CA GLU A 152 9.02 17.36 -9.75
C GLU A 152 8.67 17.26 -11.24
N GLU A 153 8.75 16.06 -11.81
CA GLU A 153 8.35 15.78 -13.20
C GLU A 153 6.86 15.42 -13.32
N GLY A 154 6.11 15.45 -12.23
CA GLY A 154 4.66 15.19 -12.23
C GLY A 154 4.30 13.72 -12.48
N TRP A 155 5.24 12.80 -12.27
CA TRP A 155 5.02 11.37 -12.51
C TRP A 155 4.38 10.67 -11.32
N ALA A 156 4.23 11.32 -10.17
CA ALA A 156 3.62 10.68 -9.01
C ALA A 156 2.10 10.92 -8.98
N LEU A 157 1.34 9.85 -8.78
CA LEU A 157 -0.09 9.89 -8.46
C LEU A 157 -0.28 9.56 -6.97
N PRO A 158 -0.54 10.58 -6.12
CA PRO A 158 -0.80 10.39 -4.70
C PRO A 158 -2.01 9.50 -4.43
N GLN A 159 -2.04 8.85 -3.26
CA GLN A 159 -3.14 7.98 -2.82
C GLN A 159 -3.80 8.48 -1.51
N PRO A 160 -4.32 9.72 -1.48
CA PRO A 160 -4.82 10.33 -0.26
C PRO A 160 -6.01 9.55 0.34
N ASP A 161 -6.86 8.98 -0.49
CA ASP A 161 -8.05 8.27 -0.02
C ASP A 161 -7.69 6.95 0.68
N LEU A 162 -6.69 6.23 0.16
CA LEU A 162 -6.17 5.03 0.83
C LEU A 162 -5.46 5.38 2.14
N LEU A 163 -4.67 6.44 2.18
CA LEU A 163 -3.95 6.88 3.38
C LEU A 163 -4.87 7.46 4.47
N ARG A 164 -6.09 7.86 4.10
CA ARG A 164 -7.14 8.33 5.03
C ARG A 164 -8.04 7.22 5.54
N CYS A 165 -7.93 6.01 4.97
CA CYS A 165 -8.73 4.88 5.43
C CYS A 165 -8.44 4.68 6.92
N PRO A 166 -9.47 4.62 7.79
CA PRO A 166 -9.27 4.63 9.24
C PRO A 166 -8.27 3.54 9.63
N GLU A 167 -7.25 3.92 10.39
CA GLU A 167 -6.60 2.96 11.28
C GLU A 167 -7.69 2.54 12.26
N ASP A 168 -7.96 1.24 12.41
CA ASP A 168 -8.92 0.80 13.41
C ASP A 168 -8.58 1.45 14.75
N GLY A 169 -9.46 2.34 15.19
CA GLY A 169 -9.47 2.82 16.55
C GLY A 169 -9.70 1.62 17.45
N GLN A 170 -8.79 1.43 18.40
CA GLN A 170 -9.01 0.75 19.68
C GLN A 170 -9.98 -0.43 19.63
N HIS A 171 -9.42 -1.63 19.59
CA HIS A 171 -10.07 -2.82 20.15
C HIS A 171 -10.32 -2.60 21.66
N GLY A 172 -11.38 -1.88 21.99
CA GLY A 172 -11.99 -1.87 23.32
C GLY A 172 -12.89 -3.10 23.42
N GLY A 173 -12.36 -4.18 23.99
CA GLY A 173 -13.06 -5.45 24.14
C GLY A 173 -14.37 -5.38 24.93
N PRO A 174 -15.23 -6.41 24.84
CA PRO A 174 -16.47 -6.47 25.59
C PRO A 174 -16.17 -6.75 27.06
N GLY A 175 -16.49 -5.80 27.93
CA GLY A 175 -16.22 -5.92 29.37
C GLY A 175 -17.25 -5.16 30.20
N GLY A 176 -18.48 -5.66 30.25
CA GLY A 176 -19.31 -5.46 31.44
C GLY A 176 -18.74 -6.29 32.60
N PRO A 177 -18.92 -5.84 33.85
CA PRO A 177 -20.01 -6.46 34.60
C PRO A 177 -20.88 -5.43 35.33
N GLY A 178 -22.12 -5.85 35.57
CA GLY A 178 -23.23 -5.02 36.00
C GLY A 178 -23.06 -4.36 37.37
N GLY A 179 -23.51 -3.10 37.44
CA GLY A 179 -23.99 -2.51 38.68
C GLY A 179 -25.45 -2.91 38.91
N PRO A 180 -25.88 -3.14 40.16
CA PRO A 180 -27.22 -3.63 40.46
C PRO A 180 -28.24 -2.51 40.21
N LYS A 181 -29.23 -2.76 39.35
CA LYS A 181 -30.46 -1.98 39.36
C LYS A 181 -31.45 -2.68 40.29
N SER A 182 -31.60 -2.09 41.48
CA SER A 182 -32.72 -2.31 42.38
C SER A 182 -34.03 -2.17 41.62
N TYR A 183 -34.84 -3.23 41.62
CA TYR A 183 -36.26 -3.13 41.33
C TYR A 183 -37.01 -3.56 42.58
N ASP A 184 -37.65 -2.59 43.22
CA ASP A 184 -38.73 -2.82 44.16
C ASP A 184 -39.84 -3.62 43.48
N ALA A 185 -40.18 -4.76 44.05
CA ALA A 185 -41.40 -5.48 43.74
C ALA A 185 -42.24 -5.58 45.02
N LEU A 186 -43.34 -4.84 44.99
CA LEU A 186 -44.49 -4.93 45.89
C LEU A 186 -44.86 -6.39 46.15
N SER A 187 -44.88 -6.79 47.42
CA SER A 187 -45.60 -7.98 47.90
C SER A 187 -46.75 -7.55 48.80
N SER A 188 -47.95 -7.84 48.32
CA SER A 188 -49.14 -8.24 49.08
C SER A 188 -49.91 -9.23 48.17
N PRO A 189 -50.77 -10.12 48.67
CA PRO A 189 -51.24 -10.31 50.05
C PRO A 189 -51.18 -11.79 50.54
N GLU A 190 -51.32 -11.99 51.85
CA GLU A 190 -52.19 -12.99 52.51
C GLU A 190 -52.60 -12.45 53.88
#